data_AF-A0AAX2HZI9-F1
#
_entry.id   AF-A0AAX2HZI9-F1
#
_cell.length_a   1.000
_cell.length_b   1.000
_cell.length_c   1.000
_cell.angle_alpha   90.00
_cell.angle_beta   90.00
_cell.angle_gamma   90.00
#
_symmetry.space_group_name_H-M   'P 1'
#
loop_
_entity.id
_entity.type
_entity.pdbx_description
1 polymer ?
#
loop_
_entity_poly.entity_id
_entity_poly.type
_entity_poly.pdbx_seq_one_letter_code
_entity_poly.pdbx_strand_id
1 'polypeptide(L)'
;MSKTKSGRHRLSKTDKRLLAALVVAGYEERTARDLIQKHVYTLTQADLRHLVSEISNGVGQSQAYDAIYQARRIRLARKYLSGKKPEGVEPREGQEREDLP
;
A
#
# COMPACT_ATOMS: atom_id res chain seq x y z
N MET A 1 14.94 14.12 -18.53
CA MET A 1 14.71 13.67 -17.13
C MET A 1 13.36 14.24 -16.65
N SER A 2 12.27 13.50 -16.84
CA SER A 2 10.93 13.98 -16.49
C SER A 2 10.67 13.81 -15.00
N LYS A 3 10.86 14.88 -14.23
CA LYS A 3 10.33 15.03 -12.87
C LYS A 3 8.82 15.22 -12.98
N THR A 4 8.04 14.13 -13.05
CA THR A 4 6.60 14.25 -12.82
C THR A 4 6.39 14.55 -11.35
N LYS A 5 5.91 15.78 -11.09
CA LYS A 5 5.36 16.21 -9.81
C LYS A 5 4.55 15.05 -9.22
N SER A 6 4.97 14.57 -8.04
CA SER A 6 4.15 13.73 -7.18
C SER A 6 2.95 14.58 -6.73
N GLY A 7 1.99 14.78 -7.63
CA GLY A 7 0.68 15.26 -7.27
C GLY A 7 0.14 14.23 -6.31
N ARG A 8 0.04 14.60 -5.02
CA ARG A 8 -0.51 13.76 -3.94
C ARG A 8 -1.64 12.92 -4.51
N HIS A 9 -1.38 11.65 -4.74
CA HIS A 9 -2.35 10.76 -5.38
C HIS A 9 -3.58 10.77 -4.47
N ARG A 10 -4.70 11.31 -4.97
CA ARG A 10 -5.91 11.49 -4.16
C ARG A 10 -6.44 10.09 -3.86
N LEU A 11 -6.22 9.62 -2.64
CA LEU A 11 -6.63 8.27 -2.23
C LEU A 11 -8.15 8.10 -2.45
N SER A 12 -8.52 6.93 -2.97
CA SER A 12 -9.94 6.55 -3.07
C SER A 12 -10.58 6.46 -1.67
N LYS A 13 -11.91 6.43 -1.59
CA LYS A 13 -12.62 6.25 -0.32
C LYS A 13 -12.18 4.97 0.42
N THR A 14 -11.94 3.90 -0.34
CA THR A 14 -11.46 2.61 0.21
C THR A 14 -10.01 2.74 0.71
N ASP A 15 -9.15 3.39 -0.06
CA ASP A 15 -7.74 3.55 0.33
C ASP A 15 -7.57 4.50 1.52
N LYS A 16 -8.48 5.47 1.71
CA LYS A 16 -8.54 6.27 2.95
C LYS A 16 -8.88 5.43 4.18
N ARG A 17 -9.79 4.46 4.05
CA ARG A 17 -10.10 3.53 5.15
C ARG A 17 -8.92 2.62 5.45
N LEU A 18 -8.23 2.14 4.41
CA LEU A 18 -7.01 1.34 4.55
C LEU A 18 -5.87 2.15 5.20
N LEU A 19 -5.72 3.42 4.82
CA LEU A 19 -4.78 4.35 5.44
C LEU A 19 -5.08 4.53 6.93
N ALA A 20 -6.34 4.80 7.28
CA ALA A 20 -6.74 4.97 8.68
C ALA A 20 -6.47 3.70 9.50
N ALA A 21 -6.75 2.51 8.95
CA ALA A 21 -6.47 1.25 9.61
C ALA A 21 -4.96 1.01 9.85
N LEU A 22 -4.11 1.38 8.88
CA LEU A 22 -2.65 1.32 9.04
C LEU A 22 -2.16 2.31 10.11
N VAL A 23 -2.72 3.52 10.16
CA VAL A 23 -2.38 4.49 11.21
C VAL A 23 -2.79 3.98 12.60
N VAL A 24 -3.99 3.41 12.73
CA VAL A 24 -4.45 2.76 13.98
C VAL A 24 -3.56 1.58 14.38
N ALA A 25 -2.98 0.87 13.41
CA ALA A 25 -2.03 -0.21 13.65
C ALA A 25 -0.61 0.29 14.05
N GLY A 26 -0.39 1.60 14.12
CA GLY A 26 0.86 2.21 14.57
C GLY A 26 1.83 2.60 13.45
N TYR A 27 1.42 2.54 12.18
CA TYR A 27 2.25 3.04 11.09
C TYR A 27 2.10 4.56 10.94
N GLU A 28 3.22 5.29 10.83
CA GLU A 28 3.17 6.71 10.48
C GLU A 28 2.38 6.94 9.19
N GLU A 29 1.65 8.05 9.12
CA GLU A 29 0.79 8.37 7.97
C GLU A 29 1.57 8.38 6.64
N ARG A 30 2.81 8.87 6.65
CA ARG A 30 3.69 8.87 5.46
C ARG A 30 4.05 7.45 5.02
N THR A 31 4.44 6.60 5.98
CA THR A 31 4.78 5.19 5.74
C THR A 31 3.56 4.39 5.30
N ALA A 32 2.41 4.61 5.92
CA ALA A 32 1.15 3.97 5.54
C ALA A 32 0.72 4.34 4.13
N ARG A 33 0.90 5.61 3.71
CA ARG A 33 0.69 6.03 2.32
C ARG A 33 1.66 5.34 1.36
N ASP A 34 2.93 5.24 1.72
CA ASP A 34 3.93 4.57 0.89
C ASP A 34 3.62 3.07 0.72
N LEU A 35 3.18 2.40 1.79
CA LEU A 35 2.73 1.02 1.74
C LEU A 35 1.56 0.83 0.77
N ILE A 36 0.56 1.72 0.79
CA ILE A 36 -0.55 1.69 -0.17
C ILE A 36 -0.02 1.90 -1.59
N GLN A 37 0.84 2.89 -1.81
CA GLN A 37 1.40 3.16 -3.13
C GLN A 37 2.14 1.94 -3.69
N LYS A 38 3.05 1.38 -2.90
CA LYS A 38 3.91 0.26 -3.27
C LYS A 38 3.12 -1.04 -3.45
N HIS A 39 2.18 -1.34 -2.56
CA HIS A 39 1.50 -2.64 -2.56
C HIS A 39 0.15 -2.65 -3.26
N VAL A 40 -0.47 -1.50 -3.51
CA VAL A 40 -1.74 -1.43 -4.27
C VAL A 40 -1.48 -0.96 -5.70
N TYR A 41 -0.73 0.12 -5.90
CA TYR A 41 -0.62 0.77 -7.21
C TYR A 41 0.55 0.30 -8.09
N THR A 42 1.59 -0.31 -7.52
CA THR A 42 2.71 -0.87 -8.31
C THR A 42 2.41 -2.29 -8.77
N LEU A 43 1.78 -2.45 -9.94
CA LEU A 43 1.47 -3.76 -10.53
C LEU A 43 2.75 -4.56 -10.81
N THR A 44 2.72 -5.84 -10.45
CA THR A 44 3.81 -6.78 -10.77
C THR A 44 3.60 -7.40 -12.15
N GLN A 45 4.64 -8.02 -12.71
CA GLN A 45 4.51 -8.76 -13.97
C GLN A 45 3.48 -9.90 -13.87
N ALA A 46 3.34 -10.52 -12.70
CA ALA A 46 2.30 -11.54 -12.47
C ALA A 46 0.89 -10.94 -12.55
N ASP A 47 0.67 -9.76 -11.97
CA ASP A 47 -0.62 -9.06 -12.07
C ASP A 47 -0.95 -8.69 -13.51
N LEU A 48 0.05 -8.24 -14.29
CA LEU A 48 -0.13 -7.93 -15.71
C LEU A 48 -0.47 -9.16 -16.55
N ARG A 49 0.18 -10.30 -16.30
CA ARG A 49 -0.16 -11.57 -16.97
C ARG A 49 -1.59 -12.01 -16.62
N HIS A 50 -1.98 -11.89 -15.36
CA HIS A 50 -3.34 -12.19 -14.91
C HIS A 50 -4.36 -11.27 -15.59
N LEU A 51 -4.09 -9.96 -15.63
CA LEU A 51 -4.95 -8.99 -16.32
C LEU A 51 -5.16 -9.35 -17.79
N VAL A 52 -4.09 -9.67 -18.52
CA VAL A 52 -4.17 -10.05 -19.94
C VAL A 52 -5.00 -11.33 -20.11
N SER A 53 -4.83 -12.31 -19.22
CA SER A 53 -5.64 -13.53 -19.22
C SER A 53 -7.12 -13.24 -19.01
N GLU A 54 -7.48 -12.44 -18.00
CA GLU A 54 -8.87 -12.09 -17.69
C GLU A 54 -9.54 -11.37 -18.87
N ILE A 55 -8.84 -10.40 -19.48
CA ILE A 55 -9.34 -9.68 -20.65
C ILE A 55 -9.52 -10.62 -21.84
N SER A 56 -8.58 -11.56 -22.06
CA SER A 56 -8.68 -12.55 -23.14
C SER A 56 -9.85 -13.52 -22.94
N ASN A 57 -10.21 -13.79 -21.68
CA ASN A 57 -11.37 -14.59 -21.29
C ASN A 57 -12.70 -13.81 -21.32
N GLY A 58 -12.70 -12.58 -21.84
CA GLY A 58 -13.91 -11.77 -22.03
C GLY A 58 -14.29 -10.90 -20.83
N VAL A 59 -13.46 -10.81 -19.78
CA VAL A 59 -13.69 -9.88 -18.67
C VAL A 59 -13.41 -8.46 -19.15
N GLY A 60 -14.35 -7.54 -18.90
CA GLY A 60 -14.16 -6.13 -19.25
C GLY A 60 -12.92 -5.54 -18.57
N GLN A 61 -12.16 -4.70 -19.29
CA GLN A 61 -10.88 -4.15 -18.81
C GLN A 61 -11.00 -3.49 -17.43
N SER A 62 -12.01 -2.62 -17.22
CA SER A 62 -12.22 -1.97 -15.93
C SER A 62 -12.45 -2.97 -14.80
N GLN A 63 -13.26 -3.99 -15.04
CA GLN A 63 -13.56 -5.04 -14.06
C GLN A 63 -12.29 -5.84 -13.70
N ALA A 64 -11.48 -6.18 -14.70
CA ALA A 64 -10.24 -6.91 -14.49
C ALA A 64 -9.22 -6.08 -13.67
N TYR A 65 -9.09 -4.78 -13.97
CA TYR A 65 -8.26 -3.87 -13.16
C TYR A 65 -8.79 -3.71 -11.73
N ASP A 66 -10.09 -3.50 -11.56
CA ASP A 66 -10.70 -3.33 -10.25
C ASP A 66 -10.49 -4.58 -9.38
N ALA A 67 -10.65 -5.78 -9.94
CA ALA A 67 -10.39 -7.03 -9.24
C ALA A 67 -8.94 -7.13 -8.74
N ILE A 68 -7.96 -6.75 -9.56
CA ILE A 68 -6.55 -6.73 -9.16
C ILE A 68 -6.30 -5.75 -8.02
N TYR A 69 -6.80 -4.52 -8.12
CA TYR A 69 -6.63 -3.52 -7.06
C TYR A 69 -7.31 -3.95 -5.75
N GLN A 70 -8.48 -4.59 -5.82
CA GLN A 70 -9.15 -5.16 -4.64
C GLN A 70 -8.31 -6.29 -4.00
N ALA A 71 -7.84 -7.25 -4.80
CA ALA A 71 -7.01 -8.35 -4.30
C ALA A 71 -5.73 -7.84 -3.64
N ARG A 72 -5.12 -6.79 -4.20
CA ARG A 72 -3.91 -6.16 -3.66
C ARG A 72 -4.17 -5.43 -2.34
N ARG A 73 -5.29 -4.72 -2.20
CA ARG A 73 -5.73 -4.12 -0.92
C ARG A 73 -5.91 -5.19 0.16
N ILE A 74 -6.58 -6.30 -0.17
CA ILE A 74 -6.77 -7.43 0.76
C ILE A 74 -5.42 -8.01 1.17
N ARG A 75 -4.49 -8.19 0.22
CA ARG A 75 -3.14 -8.69 0.50
C ARG A 75 -2.36 -7.75 1.42
N LEU A 76 -2.44 -6.43 1.20
CA LEU A 76 -1.83 -5.44 2.09
C LEU A 76 -2.43 -5.53 3.50
N ALA A 77 -3.76 -5.51 3.61
CA ALA A 77 -4.44 -5.61 4.91
C ALA A 77 -4.06 -6.90 5.65
N ARG A 78 -4.04 -8.04 4.98
CA ARG A 78 -3.60 -9.32 5.58
C ARG A 78 -2.15 -9.28 6.06
N LYS A 79 -1.26 -8.60 5.32
CA LYS A 79 0.16 -8.53 5.66
C LYS A 79 0.46 -7.58 6.82
N TYR A 80 -0.23 -6.43 6.90
CA TYR A 80 0.13 -5.35 7.82
C TYR A 80 -0.91 -5.07 8.90
N LEU A 81 -2.13 -5.64 8.83
CA LEU A 81 -3.20 -5.43 9.80
C LEU A 81 -3.66 -6.72 10.50
N SER A 82 -3.09 -7.89 10.18
CA SER A 82 -3.49 -9.18 10.79
C SER A 82 -2.97 -9.41 12.22
N GLY A 83 -2.46 -8.38 12.89
CA GLY A 83 -2.01 -8.46 14.29
C GLY A 83 -0.65 -9.15 14.50
N LYS A 84 -0.08 -9.80 13.48
CA LYS A 84 1.33 -10.18 13.50
C LYS A 84 2.17 -8.95 13.13
N LYS A 85 2.77 -8.29 14.13
CA LYS A 85 3.75 -7.23 13.88
C LYS A 85 4.78 -7.77 12.88
N PRO A 86 5.09 -7.06 11.78
CA PRO A 86 6.21 -7.44 10.95
C PRO A 86 7.47 -7.33 11.80
N GLU A 87 8.10 -8.46 12.12
CA GLU A 87 9.46 -8.46 12.66
C GLU A 87 10.34 -7.64 11.71
N GLY A 88 10.98 -6.59 12.23
CA GLY A 88 11.96 -5.79 11.49
C GLY A 88 11.57 -4.35 11.15
N VAL A 89 10.46 -3.81 11.67
CA VAL A 89 10.31 -2.34 11.75
C VAL A 89 10.64 -1.94 13.19
N GLU A 90 11.92 -1.95 13.52
CA GLU A 90 12.44 -1.24 14.69
C GLU A 90 12.03 0.23 14.55
N PRO A 91 11.31 0.82 15.52
CA PRO A 91 11.31 2.27 15.61
C PRO A 91 12.77 2.66 15.85
N ARG A 92 13.35 3.48 14.97
CA ARG A 92 14.55 4.22 15.36
C ARG A 92 14.10 5.17 16.47
N GLU A 93 14.14 4.69 17.71
CA GLU A 93 14.05 5.54 18.88
C GLU A 93 15.15 6.58 18.74
N GLY A 94 14.73 7.84 18.66
CA GLY A 94 15.61 8.98 18.75
C GLY A 94 16.36 8.87 20.06
N GLN A 95 17.65 8.60 19.97
CA GLN A 95 18.55 8.65 21.10
C GLN A 95 18.86 10.13 21.36
N GLU A 96 17.85 10.89 21.78
CA GLU A 96 18.04 12.12 22.55
C GLU A 96 18.37 11.67 23.97
N ARG A 97 19.64 11.32 24.19
CA ARG A 97 20.20 11.46 25.54
C ARG A 97 20.60 12.91 25.66
N GLU A 98 19.64 13.72 26.11
CA GLU A 98 19.93 15.00 26.71
C GLU A 98 20.95 14.80 27.84
N ASP A 99 21.93 15.67 27.85
CA ASP A 99 23.02 15.76 28.80
C ASP A 99 22.56 16.05 30.25
N LEU A 100 23.47 15.71 31.18
CA LEU A 100 23.75 16.32 32.49
C LEU A 100 23.00 15.78 33.74
N PRO A 101 23.62 15.86 34.93
CA PRO A 101 24.80 16.66 35.34
C PRO A 101 26.16 15.95 35.33
#